data_AF-A0A519Z5P9-F1
#
_entry.id   AF-A0A519Z5P9-F1
#
_cell.length_a   1.000
_cell.length_b   1.000
_cell.length_c   1.000
_cell.angle_alpha   90.00
_cell.angle_beta   90.00
_cell.angle_gamma   90.00
#
_symmetry.space_group_name_H-M   'P 1'
#
loop_
_entity.id
_entity.type
_entity.pdbx_description
1 polymer ?
#
loop_
_entity_poly.entity_id
_entity_poly.type
_entity_poly.pdbx_seq_one_letter_code
_entity_poly.pdbx_strand_id
1 'polypeptide(L)'
;MSPLTSRAPGLVGAIYDDPAVRASIVVDGRHCAYASVRISQRLLGPRLFLISDASAATGAVPYRFYPQADYFVDAEGTLAGSGLS
;
A
#
# COMPACT_ATOMS: atom_id res chain seq x y z
N MET A 1 5.29 -0.45 7.91
CA MET A 1 6.57 -1.00 7.40
C MET A 1 7.70 -0.07 7.80
N SER A 2 8.93 -0.59 7.99
CA SER A 2 10.09 0.27 8.25
C SER A 2 10.51 1.00 6.97
N PRO A 3 10.61 2.34 6.99
CA PRO A 3 10.90 3.15 5.81
C PRO A 3 12.37 3.03 5.39
N LEU A 4 12.64 3.41 4.15
CA LEU A 4 14.01 3.59 3.66
C LEU A 4 14.63 4.85 4.29
N THR A 5 15.70 4.66 5.08
CA THR A 5 16.51 5.77 5.62
C THR A 5 17.99 5.54 5.30
N SER A 6 18.81 6.60 5.36
CA SER A 6 20.21 6.54 4.95
C SER A 6 21.07 5.54 5.75
N ARG A 7 20.80 5.39 7.05
CA ARG A 7 21.58 4.49 7.94
C ARG A 7 20.88 3.18 8.25
N ALA A 8 19.60 3.07 7.92
CA ALA A 8 18.80 1.88 8.12
C ALA A 8 17.83 1.75 6.95
N PRO A 9 18.18 0.98 5.90
CA PRO A 9 17.35 0.85 4.71
C PRO A 9 15.97 0.24 4.99
N GLY A 10 15.81 -0.48 6.09
CA GLY A 10 14.53 -1.04 6.50
C GLY A 10 14.00 -2.06 5.49
N LEU A 11 12.71 -2.36 5.61
CA LEU A 11 12.05 -3.34 4.75
C LEU A 11 11.92 -2.82 3.30
N VAL A 12 11.65 -1.52 3.14
CA VAL A 12 11.57 -0.90 1.81
C VAL A 12 12.92 -0.99 1.08
N GLY A 13 14.02 -0.69 1.77
CA GLY A 13 15.36 -0.82 1.20
C GLY A 13 15.74 -2.27 0.88
N ALA A 14 15.42 -3.22 1.78
CA ALA A 14 15.67 -4.64 1.52
C ALA A 14 14.93 -5.16 0.28
N ILE A 15 13.67 -4.74 0.07
CA ILE A 15 12.88 -5.07 -1.13
C ILE A 15 13.54 -4.52 -2.40
N TYR A 16 14.05 -3.29 -2.35
CA TYR A 16 14.71 -2.69 -3.51
C TYR A 16 16.07 -3.32 -3.83
N ASP A 17 16.80 -3.76 -2.81
CA ASP A 17 18.17 -4.28 -2.94
C ASP A 17 18.24 -5.77 -3.34
N ASP A 18 17.36 -6.61 -2.81
CA ASP A 18 17.37 -8.05 -3.12
C ASP A 18 16.73 -8.34 -4.49
N PRO A 19 17.44 -8.93 -5.47
CA PRO A 19 16.92 -9.17 -6.82
C PRO A 19 15.86 -10.27 -6.92
N ALA A 20 15.72 -11.15 -5.91
CA ALA A 20 14.74 -12.23 -5.91
C ALA A 20 13.38 -11.79 -5.35
N VAL A 21 13.36 -10.72 -4.56
CA VAL A 21 12.13 -10.23 -3.91
C VAL A 21 11.19 -9.57 -4.91
N ARG A 22 9.90 -9.84 -4.76
CA ARG A 22 8.81 -9.18 -5.47
C ARG A 22 7.97 -8.39 -4.49
N ALA A 23 7.35 -7.32 -4.95
CA ALA A 23 6.51 -6.47 -4.11
C ALA A 23 5.24 -6.05 -4.84
N SER A 24 4.15 -5.98 -4.07
CA SER A 24 2.91 -5.37 -4.51
C SER A 24 2.90 -3.87 -4.20
N ILE A 25 2.08 -3.12 -4.94
CA ILE A 25 1.78 -1.71 -4.64
C ILE A 25 0.32 -1.39 -4.97
N VAL A 26 -0.31 -0.57 -4.13
CA VAL A 26 -1.64 -0.01 -4.35
C VAL A 26 -1.50 1.38 -4.98
N VAL A 27 -2.16 1.59 -6.13
CA VAL A 27 -1.99 2.80 -6.96
C VAL A 27 -3.30 3.62 -6.98
N ASP A 28 -3.80 3.95 -5.80
CA ASP A 28 -5.03 4.74 -5.60
C ASP A 28 -4.75 6.21 -5.22
N GLY A 29 -3.48 6.59 -5.08
CA GLY A 29 -3.05 7.92 -4.66
C GLY A 29 -3.19 8.21 -3.17
N ARG A 30 -3.69 7.26 -2.36
CA ARG A 30 -3.84 7.38 -0.90
C ARG A 30 -2.86 6.50 -0.14
N HIS A 31 -2.72 5.24 -0.55
CA HIS A 31 -1.77 4.32 0.06
C HIS A 31 -0.33 4.81 -0.12
N CYS A 32 -0.05 5.44 -1.24
CA CYS A 32 1.22 6.10 -1.47
C CYS A 32 1.12 7.21 -2.52
N ALA A 33 2.07 8.15 -2.48
CA ALA A 33 2.21 9.15 -3.52
C ALA A 33 2.62 8.50 -4.86
N TYR A 34 2.10 9.00 -5.98
CA TYR A 34 2.47 8.51 -7.31
C TYR A 34 3.97 8.61 -7.62
N ALA A 35 4.71 9.50 -6.94
CA ALA A 35 6.16 9.53 -7.03
C ALA A 35 6.82 8.24 -6.54
N SER A 36 6.32 7.66 -5.45
CA SER A 36 6.77 6.38 -4.89
C SER A 36 6.49 5.23 -5.85
N VAL A 37 5.36 5.26 -6.56
CA VAL A 37 5.02 4.28 -7.61
C VAL A 37 6.03 4.34 -8.74
N ARG A 38 6.33 5.54 -9.27
CA ARG A 38 7.33 5.71 -10.34
C ARG A 38 8.73 5.26 -9.93
N ILE A 39 9.14 5.56 -8.69
CA ILE A 39 10.45 5.13 -8.16
C ILE A 39 10.48 3.60 -8.06
N SER A 40 9.47 3.00 -7.44
CA SER A 40 9.39 1.54 -7.28
C SER A 40 9.42 0.82 -8.62
N GLN A 41 8.68 1.32 -9.62
CA GLN A 41 8.64 0.72 -10.95
C GLN A 41 10.01 0.73 -11.64
N ARG A 42 10.81 1.80 -11.46
CA ARG A 42 12.16 1.87 -12.02
C ARG A 42 13.12 0.91 -11.35
N LEU A 43 13.01 0.71 -10.03
CA LEU A 43 13.92 -0.15 -9.27
C LEU A 43 13.58 -1.64 -9.38
N LEU A 44 12.30 -1.97 -9.39
CA LEU A 44 11.82 -3.35 -9.34
C LEU A 44 11.43 -3.91 -10.72
N GLY A 45 11.03 -3.05 -11.66
CA GLY A 45 10.60 -3.45 -13.00
C GLY A 45 9.53 -4.56 -12.96
N PRO A 46 9.77 -5.74 -13.56
CA PRO A 46 8.81 -6.85 -13.56
C PRO A 46 8.56 -7.47 -12.18
N ARG A 47 9.33 -7.10 -11.15
CA ARG A 47 9.15 -7.57 -9.77
C ARG A 47 8.10 -6.76 -9.00
N LEU A 48 7.66 -5.61 -9.54
CA LEU A 48 6.55 -4.83 -9.00
C LEU A 48 5.25 -5.28 -9.65
N PHE A 49 4.23 -5.55 -8.83
CA PHE A 49 2.90 -5.90 -9.31
C PHE A 49 1.80 -5.11 -8.58
N LEU A 50 0.65 -4.98 -9.24
CA LEU A 50 -0.46 -4.19 -8.72
C LEU A 50 -1.38 -5.05 -7.85
N ILE A 51 -1.84 -4.49 -6.75
CA ILE A 51 -2.98 -5.00 -5.98
C ILE A 51 -3.96 -3.85 -5.75
N SER A 52 -5.24 -4.16 -5.58
CA SER A 52 -6.25 -3.15 -5.24
C SER A 52 -6.25 -2.82 -3.75
N ASP A 53 -5.95 -3.81 -2.91
CA ASP A 53 -6.22 -3.79 -1.47
C ASP A 53 -7.64 -3.27 -1.18
N ALA A 54 -8.59 -3.80 -1.96
CA ALA A 54 -9.97 -3.36 -1.90
C ALA A 54 -10.68 -3.93 -0.69
N SER A 55 -11.43 -3.06 -0.01
CA SER A 55 -12.26 -3.42 1.14
C SER A 55 -13.73 -3.15 0.85
N ALA A 56 -14.58 -3.55 1.78
CA ALA A 56 -16.02 -3.28 1.75
C ALA A 56 -16.49 -2.79 3.12
N ALA A 57 -17.62 -2.09 3.14
CA ALA A 57 -18.24 -1.68 4.39
C ALA A 57 -18.64 -2.91 5.20
N THR A 58 -18.33 -2.89 6.49
CA THR A 58 -18.71 -3.96 7.43
C THR A 58 -18.96 -3.37 8.81
N GLY A 59 -20.03 -3.85 9.47
CA GLY A 59 -20.31 -3.56 10.88
C GLY A 59 -19.85 -4.64 11.85
N ALA A 60 -19.25 -5.73 11.33
CA ALA A 60 -18.82 -6.88 12.12
C ALA A 60 -17.70 -6.51 13.10
N VAL A 61 -17.65 -7.19 14.25
CA VAL A 61 -16.53 -7.06 15.19
C VAL A 61 -15.52 -8.17 14.88
N PRO A 62 -14.20 -7.90 14.85
CA PRO A 62 -13.54 -6.63 15.20
C PRO A 62 -13.43 -5.61 14.05
N TYR A 63 -13.73 -6.00 12.80
CA TYR A 63 -13.47 -5.17 11.62
C TYR A 63 -14.70 -4.34 11.24
N ARG A 64 -14.74 -3.10 11.75
CA ARG A 64 -15.73 -2.10 11.35
C ARG A 64 -15.12 -1.12 10.37
N PHE A 65 -15.61 -1.15 9.14
CA PHE A 65 -15.13 -0.28 8.08
C PHE A 65 -16.25 0.61 7.58
N TYR A 66 -15.96 1.91 7.58
CA TYR A 66 -16.88 2.97 7.22
C TYR A 66 -16.54 3.46 5.81
N PRO A 67 -17.53 3.49 4.89
CA PRO A 67 -17.31 3.95 3.54
C PRO A 67 -16.97 5.44 3.50
N GLN A 68 -16.02 5.77 2.64
CA GLN A 68 -15.73 7.13 2.18
C GLN A 68 -16.10 7.23 0.69
N ALA A 69 -15.67 8.28 -0.01
CA ALA A 69 -15.99 8.46 -1.43
C ALA A 69 -15.51 7.28 -2.30
N ASP A 70 -14.27 6.85 -2.11
CA ASP A 70 -13.56 5.88 -2.94
C ASP A 70 -12.56 5.02 -2.13
N TYR A 71 -12.76 4.94 -0.81
CA TYR A 71 -11.96 4.14 0.13
C TYR A 71 -12.75 3.84 1.41
N PHE A 72 -12.16 3.09 2.33
CA PHE A 72 -12.73 2.75 3.63
C PHE A 72 -11.80 3.13 4.77
N VAL A 73 -12.36 3.44 5.94
CA VAL A 73 -11.61 3.70 7.17
C VAL A 73 -12.14 2.90 8.34
N ASP A 74 -11.31 2.65 9.36
CA ASP A 74 -11.76 2.14 10.66
C ASP A 74 -12.39 3.23 11.54
N ALA A 75 -12.72 2.89 12.79
CA ALA A 75 -13.35 3.82 13.74
C ALA A 75 -12.41 4.97 14.15
N GLU A 76 -11.10 4.74 14.06
CA GLU A 76 -10.03 5.68 14.37
C GLU A 76 -9.65 6.56 13.17
N GLY A 77 -10.20 6.28 11.98
CA GLY A 77 -9.93 7.00 10.74
C GLY A 77 -8.71 6.48 9.97
N THR A 78 -8.16 5.33 10.35
CA THR A 78 -7.08 4.65 9.62
C THR A 78 -7.61 4.09 8.32
N LEU A 79 -6.82 4.20 7.24
CA LEU A 79 -7.16 3.62 5.93
C LEU A 79 -7.30 2.09 6.05
N ALA A 80 -8.49 1.60 5.70
CA ALA A 80 -8.86 0.19 5.79
C ALA A 80 -8.93 -0.52 4.42
N GLY A 81 -8.74 0.23 3.33
CA GLY A 81 -8.65 -0.32 1.98
C GLY A 81 -9.29 0.59 0.92
N SER A 82 -9.03 0.27 -0.34
CA SER A 82 -9.56 0.99 -1.50
C SER A 82 -11.03 0.66 -1.75
N GLY A 83 -11.77 1.59 -2.35
CA GLY A 83 -13.11 1.35 -2.88
C GLY A 83 -13.05 0.86 -4.32
N LEU A 84 -13.73 -0.26 -4.62
CA LEU A 84 -14.03 -0.65 -5.99
C LEU A 84 -15.37 0.00 -6.36
N SER A 85 -15.31 1.08 -7.13
CA SER A 85 -16.48 1.75 -7.73
C SER A 85 -16.98 1.03 -8.97
#